data_AF-A0A4V6E0Q5-F1
#
_entry.id   AF-A0A4V6E0Q5-F1
#
_cell.length_a   1.000
_cell.length_b   1.000
_cell.length_c   1.000
_cell.angle_alpha   90.00
_cell.angle_beta   90.00
_cell.angle_gamma   90.00
#
_symmetry.space_group_name_H-M   'P 1'
#
loop_
_entity.id
_entity.type
_entity.pdbx_description
1 polymer ?
#
loop_
_entity_poly.entity_id
_entity_poly.type
_entity_poly.pdbx_seq_one_letter_code
_entity_poly.pdbx_strand_id
1 'polypeptide(L)'
;MPRVPSDGEDVSSVRVSLARSGGTRRPCVRLPDDDALDRRVESGACDALGVSQGDLIRVAIGRDEYHARVAADSRGRLLRGAFDNRRLARESGEGTNRLVEWLDANGREPGESVVLDVVVSGELYGLRIPGERTVYDADRGPRSSLADIARDVDG
;
A
#
# COMPACT_ATOMS: atom_id res chain seq x y z
N MET A 1 -6.39 19.63 6.16
CA MET A 1 -6.34 18.16 6.06
C MET A 1 -5.67 17.62 7.30
N PRO A 2 -6.20 16.55 7.93
CA PRO A 2 -5.57 15.98 9.12
C PRO A 2 -4.22 15.37 8.72
N ARG A 3 -3.17 15.73 9.45
CA ARG A 3 -1.84 15.18 9.28
C ARG A 3 -1.57 14.18 10.38
N VAL A 4 -1.16 12.97 10.01
CA VAL A 4 -0.92 11.89 10.95
C VAL A 4 0.54 11.43 10.86
N PRO A 5 1.29 11.40 11.97
CA PRO A 5 2.64 10.84 11.98
C PRO A 5 2.58 9.32 11.85
N SER A 6 3.60 8.72 11.22
CA SER A 6 3.72 7.26 11.07
C SER A 6 3.77 6.50 12.40
N ASP A 7 4.24 7.16 13.47
CA ASP A 7 4.30 6.62 14.84
C ASP A 7 3.11 7.05 15.72
N GLY A 8 2.07 7.64 15.12
CA GLY A 8 0.83 7.99 15.80
C GLY A 8 -0.06 6.78 16.10
N GLU A 9 -0.96 6.92 17.07
CA GLU A 9 -1.90 5.86 17.47
C GLU A 9 -2.91 5.48 16.37
N ASP A 10 -3.21 6.41 15.45
CA ASP A 10 -4.12 6.20 14.32
C ASP A 10 -3.49 5.42 13.15
N VAL A 11 -2.19 5.12 13.22
CA VAL A 11 -1.45 4.47 12.14
C VAL A 11 -0.89 3.14 12.64
N SER A 12 -1.19 2.08 11.90
CA SER A 12 -0.63 0.75 12.18
C SER A 12 0.50 0.43 11.21
N SER A 13 1.69 0.20 11.75
CA SER A 13 2.87 -0.13 10.94
C SER A 13 3.00 -1.64 10.82
N VAL A 14 3.01 -2.13 9.59
CA VAL A 14 3.08 -3.56 9.27
C VAL A 14 4.35 -3.82 8.46
N ARG A 15 5.19 -4.74 8.94
CA ARG A 15 6.36 -5.16 8.17
C ARG A 15 5.94 -6.00 6.96
N VAL A 16 6.37 -5.60 5.77
CA VAL A 16 6.03 -6.27 4.52
C VAL A 16 7.28 -6.70 3.76
N SER A 17 7.18 -7.85 3.07
CA SER A 17 8.32 -8.44 2.36
C SER A 17 8.41 -7.98 0.92
N LEU A 18 9.63 -7.83 0.42
CA LEU A 18 9.91 -7.63 -0.98
C LEU A 18 10.10 -8.99 -1.66
N ALA A 19 9.51 -9.15 -2.83
CA ALA A 19 9.61 -10.36 -3.62
C ALA A 19 9.80 -10.03 -5.11
N ARG A 20 10.04 -11.06 -5.92
CA ARG A 20 9.83 -10.99 -7.36
C ARG A 20 8.48 -11.62 -7.68
N SER A 21 7.70 -11.00 -8.57
CA SER A 21 6.46 -11.57 -9.07
C SER A 21 6.38 -11.44 -10.59
N GLY A 22 5.94 -12.52 -11.26
CA GLY A 22 5.77 -12.58 -12.71
C GLY A 22 7.07 -12.70 -13.52
N GLY A 23 6.92 -12.76 -14.85
CA GLY A 23 8.03 -12.92 -15.80
C GLY A 23 8.96 -11.72 -15.91
N THR A 24 8.56 -10.55 -15.44
CA THR A 24 9.35 -9.31 -15.50
C THR A 24 10.46 -9.24 -14.47
N ARG A 25 10.50 -10.17 -13.49
CA ARG A 25 11.50 -10.23 -12.38
C ARG A 25 11.61 -8.95 -11.52
N ARG A 26 10.73 -7.96 -11.73
CA ARG A 26 10.74 -6.69 -11.01
C ARG A 26 10.39 -6.92 -9.53
N PRO A 27 10.96 -6.13 -8.61
CA PRO A 27 10.59 -6.20 -7.22
C PRO A 27 9.12 -5.78 -7.04
N CYS A 28 8.45 -6.42 -6.09
CA CYS A 28 7.07 -6.15 -5.68
C CYS A 28 6.96 -6.22 -4.15
N VAL A 29 6.00 -5.50 -3.58
CA VAL A 29 5.69 -5.55 -2.15
C VAL A 29 4.63 -6.62 -1.92
N ARG A 30 4.90 -7.59 -1.03
CA ARG A 30 3.93 -8.61 -0.61
C ARG A 30 3.08 -8.08 0.52
N LEU A 31 1.77 -8.09 0.30
CA LEU A 31 0.82 -7.73 1.33
C LEU A 31 0.51 -8.99 2.15
N PRO A 32 0.64 -8.95 3.48
CA PRO A 32 0.25 -10.08 4.31
C PRO A 32 -1.25 -10.36 4.19
N ASP A 33 -1.59 -11.64 4.33
CA ASP A 33 -2.96 -12.05 4.61
C ASP A 33 -3.36 -11.59 6.02
N ASP A 34 -4.66 -11.40 6.23
CA ASP A 34 -5.16 -10.75 7.45
C ASP A 34 -4.82 -11.60 8.71
N ASP A 35 -4.94 -12.93 8.65
CA ASP A 35 -4.51 -13.86 9.72
C ASP A 35 -3.01 -13.85 10.05
N ALA A 36 -2.20 -13.17 9.22
CA ALA A 36 -0.76 -13.10 9.37
C ALA A 36 -0.28 -11.68 9.70
N LEU A 37 -1.19 -10.74 9.97
CA LEU A 37 -0.90 -9.37 10.37
C LEU A 37 -0.36 -9.29 11.80
N ASP A 38 -0.94 -10.03 12.76
CA ASP A 38 -0.54 -10.00 14.18
C ASP A 38 0.97 -10.20 14.40
N ARG A 39 1.60 -11.05 13.57
CA ARG A 39 3.03 -11.37 13.67
C ARG A 39 3.94 -10.35 12.96
N ARG A 40 3.35 -9.38 12.27
CA ARG A 40 4.04 -8.40 11.41
C ARG A 40 3.80 -6.96 11.83
N VAL A 41 2.80 -6.70 12.67
CA VAL A 41 2.55 -5.37 13.23
C VAL A 41 3.74 -4.98 14.12
N GLU A 42 4.39 -3.88 13.78
CA GLU A 42 5.49 -3.28 14.55
C GLU A 42 4.97 -2.23 15.54
N SER A 43 3.86 -1.57 15.22
CA SER A 43 3.15 -0.61 16.08
C SER A 43 1.69 -0.45 15.65
N GLY A 44 0.84 0.00 16.58
CA GLY A 44 -0.59 0.14 16.37
C GLY A 44 -1.33 -1.20 16.44
N ALA A 45 -2.56 -1.23 15.90
CA ALA A 45 -3.38 -2.43 15.81
C ALA A 45 -3.99 -2.55 14.40
N CYS A 46 -3.81 -3.69 13.75
CA CYS A 46 -4.31 -3.91 12.39
C CYS A 46 -4.82 -5.34 12.24
N ASP A 47 -6.14 -5.50 12.31
CA ASP A 47 -6.80 -6.80 12.13
C ASP A 47 -6.97 -7.16 10.65
N ALA A 48 -7.05 -6.16 9.77
CA ALA A 48 -7.17 -6.35 8.33
C ALA A 48 -6.60 -5.18 7.53
N LEU A 49 -6.01 -5.48 6.38
CA LEU A 49 -5.59 -4.42 5.45
C LEU A 49 -6.76 -3.76 4.74
N GLY A 50 -7.92 -4.43 4.59
CA GLY A 50 -9.08 -3.84 3.93
C GLY A 50 -8.99 -3.75 2.40
N VAL A 51 -8.10 -4.54 1.77
CA VAL A 51 -7.90 -4.55 0.30
C VAL A 51 -8.06 -5.94 -0.31
N SER A 52 -8.59 -5.98 -1.52
CA SER A 52 -8.81 -7.18 -2.33
C SER A 52 -8.09 -7.09 -3.66
N GLN A 53 -7.93 -8.23 -4.33
CA GLN A 53 -7.39 -8.24 -5.69
C GLN A 53 -8.24 -7.36 -6.62
N GLY A 54 -7.58 -6.46 -7.34
CA GLY A 54 -8.22 -5.54 -8.27
C GLY A 54 -8.39 -4.13 -7.73
N ASP A 55 -8.30 -3.96 -6.41
CA ASP A 55 -8.47 -2.66 -5.76
C ASP A 55 -7.39 -1.68 -6.21
N LEU A 56 -7.77 -0.41 -6.25
CA LEU A 56 -6.90 0.69 -6.62
C LEU A 56 -6.73 1.61 -5.42
N ILE A 57 -5.55 1.55 -4.81
CA ILE A 57 -5.23 2.26 -3.57
C ILE A 57 -4.27 3.41 -3.84
N ARG A 58 -4.15 4.29 -2.84
CA ARG A 58 -3.13 5.33 -2.77
C ARG A 58 -1.96 4.83 -1.93
N VAL A 59 -0.75 5.12 -2.41
CA VAL A 59 0.50 4.75 -1.75
C VAL A 59 1.35 5.99 -1.61
N ALA A 60 1.59 6.42 -0.38
CA ALA A 60 2.51 7.50 -0.07
C ALA A 60 3.94 6.94 0.05
N ILE A 61 4.89 7.55 -0.65
CA ILE A 61 6.32 7.26 -0.52
C ILE A 61 7.02 8.58 -0.21
N GLY A 62 7.57 8.71 1.00
CA GLY A 62 8.06 9.99 1.49
C GLY A 62 6.92 11.00 1.64
N ARG A 63 6.93 12.06 0.83
CA ARG A 63 5.89 13.11 0.82
C ARG A 63 4.95 13.04 -0.39
N ASP A 64 5.26 12.18 -1.35
CA ASP A 64 4.53 12.09 -2.61
C ASP A 64 3.53 10.95 -2.56
N GLU A 65 2.35 11.17 -3.15
CA GLU A 65 1.29 10.18 -3.26
C GLU A 65 1.24 9.59 -4.67
N TYR A 66 1.10 8.28 -4.74
CA TYR A 66 1.02 7.50 -5.96
C TYR A 66 -0.19 6.57 -5.94
N HIS A 67 -0.47 5.92 -7.06
CA HIS A 67 -1.52 4.94 -7.19
C HIS A 67 -0.97 3.55 -7.45
N ALA A 68 -1.50 2.55 -6.74
CA ALA A 68 -1.12 1.16 -6.91
C ALA A 68 -2.36 0.29 -7.08
N ARG A 69 -2.28 -0.67 -8.00
CA ARG A 69 -3.30 -1.72 -8.13
C ARG A 69 -2.88 -2.93 -7.30
N VAL A 70 -3.78 -3.40 -6.45
CA VAL A 70 -3.61 -4.65 -5.70
C VAL A 70 -3.75 -5.82 -6.67
N ALA A 71 -2.64 -6.50 -6.92
CA ALA A 71 -2.61 -7.73 -7.68
C ALA A 71 -2.61 -8.93 -6.73
N ALA A 72 -2.82 -10.12 -7.27
CA ALA A 72 -2.62 -11.37 -6.55
C ALA A 72 -1.89 -12.38 -7.45
N ASP A 73 -1.20 -13.31 -6.83
CA ASP A 73 -0.72 -14.54 -7.45
C ASP A 73 -0.91 -15.72 -6.47
N SER A 74 -0.32 -16.89 -6.77
CA SER A 74 -0.45 -18.08 -5.93
C SER A 74 0.08 -17.95 -4.51
N ARG A 75 0.78 -16.86 -4.18
CA ARG A 75 1.28 -16.55 -2.83
C ARG A 75 0.55 -15.38 -2.17
N GLY A 76 -0.62 -14.99 -2.68
CA GLY A 76 -1.45 -13.94 -2.10
C GLY A 76 -1.29 -12.56 -2.74
N ARG A 77 -1.75 -11.54 -2.02
CA ARG A 77 -1.84 -10.14 -2.48
C ARG A 77 -0.47 -9.48 -2.61
N LEU A 78 -0.31 -8.60 -3.61
CA LEU A 78 0.92 -7.83 -3.81
C LEU A 78 0.69 -6.51 -4.54
N LEU A 79 1.64 -5.57 -4.37
CA LEU A 79 1.75 -4.36 -5.17
C LEU A 79 2.91 -4.52 -6.16
N ARG A 80 2.61 -4.47 -7.46
CA ARG A 80 3.62 -4.55 -8.54
C ARG A 80 4.28 -3.21 -8.85
N GLY A 81 3.69 -2.11 -8.40
CA GLY A 81 4.19 -0.79 -8.67
C GLY A 81 3.34 0.31 -8.04
N ALA A 82 3.87 1.51 -8.07
CA ALA A 82 3.23 2.75 -7.70
C ALA A 82 3.43 3.76 -8.84
N PHE A 83 2.38 4.45 -9.25
CA PHE A 83 2.36 5.27 -10.47
C PHE A 83 1.75 6.65 -10.21
N ASP A 84 2.13 7.65 -11.00
CA ASP A 84 1.71 9.05 -10.78
C ASP A 84 0.21 9.30 -10.95
N ASN A 85 -0.55 8.39 -11.55
CA ASN A 85 -2.01 8.50 -11.64
C ASN A 85 -2.73 7.14 -11.76
N ARG A 86 -4.04 7.16 -11.50
CA ARG A 86 -4.93 5.99 -11.54
C ARG A 86 -4.94 5.26 -12.88
N ARG A 87 -4.79 5.98 -14.00
CA ARG A 87 -4.81 5.38 -15.35
C ARG A 87 -3.59 4.47 -15.53
N LEU A 88 -2.39 4.99 -15.25
CA LEU A 88 -1.13 4.23 -15.34
C LEU A 88 -1.14 3.01 -14.41
N ALA A 89 -1.69 3.14 -13.21
CA ALA A 89 -1.82 2.02 -12.27
C ALA A 89 -2.73 0.88 -12.80
N ARG A 90 -3.78 1.20 -13.55
CA ARG A 90 -4.70 0.20 -14.13
C ARG A 90 -4.08 -0.52 -15.32
N GLU A 91 -3.40 0.22 -16.20
CA GLU A 91 -2.80 -0.27 -17.44
C GLU A 91 -1.37 -0.79 -17.21
N SER A 92 -1.08 -1.24 -15.98
CA SER A 92 0.21 -1.73 -15.47
C SER A 92 1.21 -2.15 -16.56
N GLY A 93 2.04 -1.21 -17.02
CA GLY A 93 2.94 -1.42 -18.17
C GLY A 93 3.39 -0.13 -18.83
N GLU A 94 2.54 0.90 -18.81
CA GLU A 94 2.85 2.23 -19.33
C GLU A 94 3.08 3.20 -18.17
N GLY A 95 4.22 3.89 -18.16
CA GLY A 95 4.60 4.86 -17.12
C GLY A 95 5.72 4.40 -16.17
N THR A 96 6.31 5.37 -15.48
CA THR A 96 7.41 5.14 -14.54
C THR A 96 6.90 4.45 -13.28
N ASN A 97 7.52 3.33 -12.92
CA ASN A 97 7.17 2.62 -11.69
C ASN A 97 7.96 3.18 -10.51
N ARG A 98 7.32 4.10 -9.78
CA ARG A 98 7.90 4.84 -8.65
C ARG A 98 8.28 3.95 -7.48
N LEU A 99 7.60 2.81 -7.31
CA LEU A 99 7.99 1.80 -6.33
C LEU A 99 9.38 1.25 -6.64
N VAL A 100 9.65 0.93 -7.92
CA VAL A 100 10.95 0.38 -8.33
C VAL A 100 12.04 1.42 -8.19
N GLU A 101 11.80 2.66 -8.63
CA GLU A 101 12.75 3.77 -8.45
C GLU A 101 13.08 3.99 -6.97
N TRP A 102 12.07 3.98 -6.09
CA TRP A 102 12.26 4.15 -4.66
C TRP A 102 13.04 3.01 -4.02
N LEU A 103 12.74 1.76 -4.38
CA LEU A 103 13.47 0.59 -3.88
C LEU A 103 14.94 0.63 -4.31
N ASP A 104 15.20 0.94 -5.58
CA ASP A 104 16.57 1.06 -6.12
C ASP A 104 17.37 2.17 -5.43
N ALA A 105 16.77 3.36 -5.28
CA ALA A 105 17.38 4.50 -4.60
C ALA A 105 17.73 4.23 -3.12
N ASN A 106 17.04 3.27 -2.48
CA ASN A 106 17.27 2.86 -1.10
C ASN A 106 18.04 1.53 -0.97
N GLY A 107 18.53 0.97 -2.09
CA GLY A 107 19.28 -0.28 -2.12
C GLY A 107 18.48 -1.47 -1.60
N ARG A 108 17.16 -1.52 -1.87
CA ARG A 108 16.25 -2.57 -1.40
C ARG A 108 15.97 -3.62 -2.45
N GLU A 109 16.25 -4.86 -2.10
CA GLU A 109 16.16 -6.02 -2.97
C GLU A 109 15.07 -7.03 -2.53
N PRO A 110 14.60 -7.89 -3.45
CA PRO A 110 13.76 -9.03 -3.10
C PRO A 110 14.41 -9.91 -2.02
N GLY A 111 13.64 -10.28 -1.00
CA GLY A 111 14.14 -10.98 0.20
C GLY A 111 14.29 -10.05 1.40
N GLU A 112 14.36 -8.74 1.19
CA GLU A 112 14.31 -7.75 2.26
C GLU A 112 12.87 -7.35 2.62
N SER A 113 12.75 -6.36 3.51
CA SER A 113 11.47 -5.85 4.01
C SER A 113 11.42 -4.33 4.06
N VAL A 114 10.24 -3.79 3.88
CA VAL A 114 9.91 -2.39 4.15
C VAL A 114 8.74 -2.32 5.13
N VAL A 115 8.38 -1.12 5.59
CA VAL A 115 7.20 -0.94 6.44
C VAL A 115 6.06 -0.38 5.62
N LEU A 116 4.89 -1.00 5.76
CA LEU A 116 3.62 -0.54 5.25
C LEU A 116 2.85 0.10 6.41
N ASP A 117 2.68 1.41 6.37
CA ASP A 117 1.83 2.12 7.32
C ASP A 117 0.39 2.11 6.82
N VAL A 118 -0.54 1.59 7.61
CA VAL A 118 -1.98 1.62 7.34
C VAL A 118 -2.51 2.96 7.84
N VAL A 119 -2.64 3.93 6.92
CA VAL A 119 -3.06 5.31 7.23
C VAL A 119 -4.58 5.41 7.16
N VAL A 120 -5.17 4.90 6.07
CA VAL A 120 -6.61 4.73 5.91
C VAL A 120 -6.81 3.34 5.31
N SER A 121 -7.24 2.38 6.13
CA SER A 121 -7.50 1.00 5.68
C SER A 121 -8.44 0.99 4.48
N GLY A 122 -8.08 0.21 3.45
CA GLY A 122 -8.75 0.14 2.15
C GLY A 122 -8.39 1.24 1.15
N GLU A 123 -7.72 2.32 1.55
CA GLU A 123 -7.60 3.52 0.70
C GLU A 123 -6.19 4.12 0.60
N LEU A 124 -5.50 4.37 1.72
CA LEU A 124 -4.21 5.06 1.78
C LEU A 124 -3.23 4.30 2.67
N TYR A 125 -2.07 4.02 2.11
CA TYR A 125 -0.98 3.35 2.81
C TYR A 125 0.32 4.11 2.59
N GLY A 126 1.18 4.14 3.60
CA GLY A 126 2.54 4.63 3.49
C GLY A 126 3.53 3.50 3.27
N LEU A 127 4.55 3.74 2.45
CA LEU A 127 5.74 2.89 2.38
C LEU A 127 6.94 3.66 2.88
N ARG A 128 7.69 3.04 3.80
CA ARG A 128 8.90 3.63 4.38
C ARG A 128 9.98 2.59 4.62
N ILE A 129 11.23 3.04 4.69
CA ILE A 129 12.32 2.19 5.14
C ILE A 129 12.16 1.94 6.66
N PRO A 130 12.41 0.73 7.16
CA PRO A 130 12.33 0.47 8.59
C PRO A 130 13.21 1.43 9.39
N GLY A 131 12.65 2.01 10.45
CA GLY A 131 13.30 3.02 11.29
C GLY A 131 13.11 4.47 10.84
N GLU A 132 12.63 4.71 9.61
CA GLU A 132 12.25 6.06 9.19
C GLU A 132 10.90 6.50 9.77
N ARG A 133 10.72 7.82 9.86
CA ARG A 133 9.45 8.45 10.25
C ARG A 133 8.99 9.38 9.16
N THR A 134 7.68 9.46 8.96
CA THR A 134 7.07 10.41 8.02
C THR A 134 5.72 10.90 8.56
N VAL A 135 5.16 11.90 7.89
CA VAL A 135 3.84 12.44 8.19
C VAL A 135 3.00 12.31 6.94
N TYR A 136 1.84 11.68 7.08
CA TYR A 136 0.89 11.49 6.00
C TYR A 136 -0.19 12.55 6.03
N ASP A 137 -0.64 12.95 4.85
CA ASP A 137 -1.85 13.72 4.69
C ASP A 137 -3.02 12.70 4.62
N ALA A 138 -3.69 12.51 5.76
CA ALA A 138 -4.75 11.50 5.94
C ALA A 138 -6.10 12.01 5.43
N ASP A 139 -6.10 12.71 4.30
CA ASP A 139 -7.33 13.06 3.63
C ASP A 139 -7.99 11.76 3.17
N ARG A 140 -9.14 11.40 3.73
CA ARG A 140 -9.99 10.36 3.11
C ARG A 140 -10.40 10.95 1.77
N GLY A 141 -9.84 10.40 0.69
CA GLY A 141 -10.12 10.91 -0.64
C GLY A 141 -11.64 10.89 -0.89
N PRO A 142 -12.14 11.60 -1.91
CA PRO A 142 -13.54 11.45 -2.28
C PRO A 142 -13.79 9.96 -2.52
N ARG A 143 -14.64 9.36 -1.65
CA ARG A 143 -14.94 7.92 -1.55
C ARG A 143 -14.81 7.29 -2.94
N SER A 144 -13.69 6.61 -3.22
CA SER A 144 -13.49 6.02 -4.54
C SER A 144 -14.25 4.70 -4.63
N SER A 145 -15.57 4.82 -4.55
CA SER A 145 -16.57 3.87 -5.01
C SER A 145 -17.93 4.56 -4.91
N LEU A 146 -18.43 5.04 -6.06
CA LEU A 146 -19.89 5.15 -6.27
C LEU A 146 -20.60 3.77 -6.15
N ALA A 147 -19.85 2.69 -5.92
CA ALA A 147 -20.36 1.36 -5.63
C ALA A 147 -20.68 1.10 -4.14
N ASP A 148 -20.22 1.93 -3.22
CA ASP A 148 -20.48 1.78 -1.76
C ASP A 148 -21.74 2.53 -1.28
N ILE A 149 -22.46 3.19 -2.19
CA ILE A 149 -23.69 3.94 -1.88
C ILE A 149 -24.95 3.17 -2.31
N ALA A 150 -24.96 1.85 -2.12
CA ALA A 150 -26.10 1.00 -2.48
C ALA A 150 -26.39 -0.09 -1.43
N ARG A 151 -26.24 0.22 -0.14
CA ARG A 151 -26.73 -0.68 0.92
C ARG A 151 -27.21 0.00 2.22
N ASP A 152 -27.74 1.22 2.11
CA ASP A 152 -28.48 1.84 3.22
C ASP A 152 -29.59 2.77 2.68
N VAL A 153 -30.50 2.23 1.87
CA VAL A 153 -31.84 2.81 1.74
C VAL A 153 -32.82 1.71 1.34
N ASP A 154 -33.22 0.92 2.33
CA ASP A 154 -34.49 0.20 2.33
C ASP A 154 -34.88 0.02 3.81
N GLY A 155 -35.29 1.15 4.40
CA GLY A 155 -36.06 1.23 5.63
C GLY A 155 -37.37 1.95 5.32
#